data_AF-A0A7Y2CS53-F1
#
_entry.id   AF-A0A7Y2CS53-F1
#
_cell.length_a   1.000
_cell.length_b   1.000
_cell.length_c   1.000
_cell.angle_alpha   90.00
_cell.angle_beta   90.00
_cell.angle_gamma   90.00
#
_symmetry.space_group_name_H-M   'P 1'
#
loop_
_entity.id
_entity.type
_entity.pdbx_description
1 polymer ?
#
loop_
_entity_poly.entity_id
_entity_poly.type
_entity_poly.pdbx_seq_one_letter_code
_entity_poly.pdbx_strand_id
1 'polypeptide(L)'
;MKLSQSHVRAFLVAAWTLAGALDVHGQANLRVTDAPLPLVQEAGAHFIQPRWSPDGLRLAFTSESYRGIWIASKNGTGVTQISDDNSAGFGFSWSPDGSAILTRVARYDGRRRADAVKLLEVDGRSERLLSEYRENMPVLPQWSRDAAHIILHDERALEVIA
;
A
#
# COMPACT_ATOMS: atom_id res chain seq x y z
N MET A 1 -3.99 19.12 48.05
CA MET A 1 -4.52 18.30 46.95
C MET A 1 -4.42 19.14 45.68
N LYS A 2 -3.63 18.69 44.70
CA LYS A 2 -3.41 19.37 43.40
C LYS A 2 -4.68 19.34 42.56
N LEU A 3 -4.89 20.38 41.73
CA LEU A 3 -5.36 20.41 40.33
C LEU A 3 -5.66 21.89 40.01
N SER A 4 -4.78 22.57 39.29
CA SER A 4 -4.62 22.65 37.83
C SER A 4 -5.31 23.92 37.30
N GLN A 5 -4.47 24.89 36.91
CA GLN A 5 -4.89 26.14 36.30
C GLN A 5 -5.37 25.90 34.87
N SER A 6 -6.65 26.19 34.65
CA SER A 6 -7.22 26.41 33.32
C SER A 6 -6.68 27.72 32.77
N HIS A 7 -5.83 27.65 31.74
CA HIS A 7 -5.50 28.84 30.94
C HIS A 7 -6.54 29.02 29.84
N VAL A 8 -7.02 30.25 29.77
CA VAL A 8 -8.17 30.72 28.99
C VAL A 8 -7.66 31.65 27.88
N ARG A 9 -8.12 31.39 26.64
CA ARG A 9 -8.42 32.28 25.49
C ARG A 9 -7.33 33.20 24.90
N ALA A 10 -7.34 33.29 23.57
CA ALA A 10 -7.60 34.55 22.86
C ALA A 10 -8.04 34.31 21.40
N PHE A 11 -9.11 34.99 20.99
CA PHE A 11 -9.53 35.20 19.60
C PHE A 11 -8.68 36.28 18.95
N LEU A 12 -8.55 36.25 17.62
CA LEU A 12 -8.43 37.48 16.83
C LEU A 12 -9.27 37.37 15.55
N VAL A 13 -10.27 38.23 15.48
CA VAL A 13 -10.92 38.71 14.25
C VAL A 13 -10.12 39.93 13.80
N ALA A 14 -9.77 39.99 12.51
CA ALA A 14 -9.44 41.25 11.85
C ALA A 14 -10.01 41.22 10.43
N ALA A 15 -10.89 42.18 10.13
CA ALA A 15 -11.32 42.54 8.79
C ALA A 15 -10.66 43.87 8.43
N TRP A 16 -10.07 44.02 7.24
CA TRP A 16 -10.01 45.29 6.47
C TRP A 16 -9.71 45.02 4.98
N THR A 17 -10.58 45.60 4.15
CA THR A 17 -10.45 46.13 2.77
C THR A 17 -9.79 45.33 1.65
N LEU A 18 -10.61 45.11 0.61
CA LEU A 18 -10.25 44.74 -0.76
C LEU A 18 -9.33 45.80 -1.39
N ALA A 19 -8.14 45.38 -1.83
CA ALA A 19 -7.43 45.97 -2.97
C ALA A 19 -6.63 44.84 -3.64
N GLY A 20 -6.69 44.77 -4.98
CA GLY A 20 -6.21 43.65 -5.82
C GLY A 20 -4.77 43.22 -5.56
N ALA A 21 -4.35 42.01 -5.93
CA ALA A 21 -4.67 41.32 -7.17
C ALA A 21 -4.94 39.82 -6.93
N LEU A 22 -5.88 39.28 -7.71
CA LEU A 22 -5.95 37.84 -7.97
C LEU A 22 -4.65 37.43 -8.66
N ASP A 23 -3.75 36.76 -7.93
CA ASP A 23 -2.81 35.84 -8.57
C ASP A 23 -3.42 34.43 -8.47
N VAL A 24 -4.09 34.02 -9.54
CA VAL A 24 -4.80 32.71 -9.65
C VAL A 24 -3.81 31.55 -9.86
N HIS A 25 -2.50 31.81 -9.79
CA HIS A 25 -1.47 30.80 -10.00
C HIS A 25 -0.57 30.60 -8.77
N GLY A 26 -1.17 30.61 -7.58
CA GLY A 26 -0.49 30.21 -6.36
C GLY A 26 -0.02 28.75 -6.44
N GLN A 27 1.20 28.51 -6.92
CA GLN A 27 1.88 27.25 -6.70
C GLN A 27 2.16 27.13 -5.21
N ALA A 28 1.31 26.35 -4.52
CA ALA A 28 1.55 25.98 -3.14
C ALA A 28 2.83 25.12 -3.09
N ASN A 29 3.95 25.74 -2.74
CA ASN A 29 5.16 25.00 -2.43
C ASN A 29 4.97 24.34 -1.06
N LEU A 30 4.64 23.05 -1.08
CA LEU A 30 4.65 22.21 0.12
C LEU A 30 6.08 22.18 0.67
N ARG A 31 6.28 22.76 1.85
CA ARG A 31 7.57 22.76 2.54
C ARG A 31 7.48 21.81 3.72
N VAL A 32 8.18 20.68 3.64
CA VAL A 32 8.38 19.78 4.80
C VAL A 32 9.39 20.46 5.73
N THR A 33 8.96 20.86 6.92
CA THR A 33 9.79 21.61 7.88
C THR A 33 10.50 20.73 8.90
N ASP A 34 10.02 19.50 9.09
CA ASP A 34 10.52 18.58 10.10
C ASP A 34 11.21 17.36 9.46
N ALA A 35 12.10 16.73 10.22
CA ALA A 35 12.69 15.46 9.81
C ALA A 35 11.58 14.39 9.71
N PRO A 36 11.56 13.57 8.64
CA PRO A 36 10.58 12.51 8.50
C PRO A 36 10.72 11.51 9.65
N LEU A 37 9.62 11.23 10.33
CA LEU A 37 9.55 10.20 11.37
C LEU A 37 9.14 8.85 10.76
N PRO A 38 9.74 7.73 11.20
CA PRO A 38 9.34 6.42 10.73
C PRO A 38 7.91 6.09 11.16
N LEU A 39 7.06 5.78 10.18
CA LEU A 39 5.66 5.43 10.42
C LEU A 39 5.53 4.07 11.09
N VAL A 40 6.22 3.05 10.55
CA VAL A 40 6.30 1.70 11.12
C VAL A 40 7.67 1.53 11.78
N GLN A 41 7.67 1.08 13.04
CA GLN A 41 8.88 0.90 13.84
C GLN A 41 8.89 -0.51 14.44
N GLU A 42 9.38 -1.47 13.65
CA GLU A 42 9.64 -2.85 14.06
C GLU A 42 11.17 -3.02 14.18
N ALA A 43 11.67 -3.35 15.37
CA ALA A 43 13.10 -3.41 15.63
C ALA A 43 13.79 -4.50 14.79
N GLY A 44 14.81 -4.12 14.01
CA GLY A 44 15.59 -5.04 13.18
C GLY A 44 14.91 -5.47 11.87
N ALA A 45 13.71 -4.97 11.57
CA ALA A 45 13.02 -5.23 10.31
C ALA A 45 13.19 -4.05 9.36
N HIS A 46 13.68 -4.34 8.15
CA HIS A 46 13.73 -3.39 7.05
C HIS A 46 12.63 -3.73 6.05
N PHE A 47 11.75 -2.75 5.80
CA PHE A 47 10.63 -2.89 4.89
C PHE A 47 10.78 -1.97 3.69
N ILE A 48 10.29 -2.44 2.54
CA ILE A 48 10.36 -1.74 1.26
C ILE A 48 9.00 -1.77 0.55
N GLN A 49 8.93 -1.00 -0.54
CA GLN A 49 7.75 -0.88 -1.41
C GLN A 49 6.42 -0.60 -0.68
N PRO A 50 6.34 0.47 0.14
CA PRO A 50 5.09 0.84 0.79
C PRO A 50 4.02 1.21 -0.24
N ARG A 51 2.78 0.71 -0.05
CA ARG A 51 1.60 1.06 -0.85
C ARG A 51 0.40 1.29 0.05
N TRP A 52 -0.15 2.51 -0.02
CA TRP A 52 -1.40 2.85 0.65
C TRP A 52 -2.59 2.10 0.03
N SER A 53 -3.53 1.67 0.86
CA SER A 53 -4.85 1.24 0.41
C SER A 53 -5.59 2.42 -0.26
N PRO A 54 -6.58 2.16 -1.13
CA PRO A 54 -7.31 3.22 -1.84
C PRO A 54 -8.01 4.23 -0.91
N ASP A 55 -8.44 3.78 0.27
CA ASP A 55 -9.06 4.61 1.31
C ASP A 55 -8.04 5.38 2.19
N GLY A 56 -6.74 5.11 2.02
CA GLY A 56 -5.66 5.69 2.82
C GLY A 56 -5.62 5.26 4.28
N LEU A 57 -6.39 4.23 4.67
CA LEU A 57 -6.48 3.76 6.07
C LEU A 57 -5.45 2.70 6.42
N ARG A 58 -4.86 2.03 5.42
CA ARG A 58 -3.90 0.94 5.60
C ARG A 58 -2.68 1.13 4.72
N LEU A 59 -1.54 0.66 5.21
CA LEU A 59 -0.29 0.63 4.48
C LEU A 59 0.16 -0.82 4.33
N ALA A 60 0.33 -1.28 3.10
CA ALA A 60 0.96 -2.57 2.80
C ALA A 60 2.43 -2.38 2.43
N PHE A 61 3.29 -3.32 2.81
CA PHE A 61 4.72 -3.30 2.55
C PHE A 61 5.31 -4.72 2.60
N THR A 62 6.54 -4.87 2.15
CA THR A 62 7.24 -6.16 2.09
C THR A 62 8.64 -6.08 2.67
N SER A 63 9.27 -7.23 2.92
CA SER A 63 10.67 -7.30 3.35
C SER A 63 11.61 -6.95 2.20
N GLU A 64 12.86 -6.63 2.51
CA GLU A 64 13.91 -6.38 1.50
C GLU A 64 14.11 -7.54 0.50
N SER A 65 13.78 -8.76 0.91
CA SER A 65 13.86 -9.96 0.06
C SER A 65 12.62 -10.18 -0.82
N TYR A 66 11.63 -9.28 -0.76
CA TYR A 66 10.30 -9.44 -1.37
C TYR A 66 9.54 -10.68 -0.88
N ARG A 67 9.96 -11.29 0.23
CA ARG A 67 9.23 -12.38 0.87
C ARG A 67 8.19 -11.80 1.83
N GLY A 68 6.97 -12.28 1.69
CA GLY A 68 5.84 -11.90 2.54
C GLY A 68 5.28 -10.49 2.29
N ILE A 69 4.10 -10.26 2.85
CA ILE A 69 3.40 -8.97 2.84
C ILE A 69 2.91 -8.68 4.25
N TRP A 70 3.12 -7.44 4.70
CA TRP A 70 2.65 -6.91 5.96
C TRP A 70 1.70 -5.75 5.72
N ILE A 71 0.77 -5.56 6.65
CA ILE A 71 -0.17 -4.44 6.67
C ILE A 71 -0.11 -3.76 8.03
N ALA A 72 -0.10 -2.44 8.02
CA ALA A 72 -0.27 -1.60 9.21
C ALA A 72 -1.42 -0.61 9.00
N SER A 73 -1.97 -0.10 10.10
CA SER A 73 -2.87 1.05 10.09
C SER A 73 -2.15 2.31 9.60
N LYS A 74 -2.89 3.32 9.15
CA LYS A 74 -2.34 4.62 8.70
C LYS A 74 -1.46 5.36 9.69
N ASN A 75 -1.58 5.04 10.97
CA ASN A 75 -0.74 5.58 12.03
C ASN A 75 0.47 4.69 12.37
N GLY A 76 0.72 3.64 11.57
CA GLY A 76 1.81 2.70 11.74
C GLY A 76 1.58 1.61 12.79
N THR A 77 0.43 1.60 13.47
CA THR A 77 0.12 0.58 14.48
C THR A 77 -0.48 -0.68 13.86
N GLY A 78 -0.48 -1.78 14.62
CA GLY A 78 -1.17 -3.01 14.23
C GLY A 78 -0.51 -3.76 13.07
N VAL A 79 0.82 -3.67 12.96
CA VAL A 79 1.59 -4.40 11.94
C VAL A 79 1.25 -5.89 12.00
N THR A 80 0.74 -6.43 10.89
CA THR A 80 0.35 -7.82 10.77
C THR A 80 0.88 -8.39 9.46
N GLN A 81 1.55 -9.53 9.52
CA GLN A 81 1.93 -10.28 8.33
C GLN A 81 0.71 -11.04 7.79
N ILE A 82 0.38 -10.84 6.51
CA ILE A 82 -0.76 -11.51 5.84
C ILE A 82 -0.33 -12.54 4.80
N SER A 83 0.96 -12.61 4.46
CA SER A 83 1.56 -13.67 3.66
C SER A 83 3.05 -13.80 4.02
N ASP A 84 3.58 -15.02 3.94
CA ASP A 84 5.01 -15.33 4.06
C ASP A 84 5.60 -15.95 2.79
N ASP A 85 4.86 -15.91 1.68
CA ASP A 85 5.25 -16.49 0.41
C ASP A 85 6.47 -15.80 -0.20
N ASN A 86 7.29 -16.58 -0.90
CA ASN A 86 8.41 -16.04 -1.67
C ASN A 86 7.89 -15.17 -2.82
N SER A 87 8.57 -14.05 -3.07
CA SER A 87 8.23 -13.08 -4.13
C SER A 87 6.89 -12.36 -3.98
N ALA A 88 6.11 -12.60 -2.90
CA ALA A 88 4.84 -11.90 -2.67
C ALA A 88 4.97 -10.38 -2.64
N GLY A 89 6.13 -9.85 -2.25
CA GLY A 89 6.43 -8.44 -2.29
C GLY A 89 6.68 -7.87 -3.69
N PHE A 90 6.92 -8.71 -4.69
CA PHE A 90 7.34 -8.26 -6.01
C PHE A 90 6.14 -7.81 -6.85
N GLY A 91 5.81 -6.53 -6.77
CA GLY A 91 4.79 -5.92 -7.62
C GLY A 91 3.35 -6.17 -7.19
N PHE A 92 3.10 -6.32 -5.89
CA PHE A 92 1.75 -6.45 -5.35
C PHE A 92 0.90 -5.18 -5.55
N SER A 93 -0.42 -5.31 -5.54
CA SER A 93 -1.35 -4.19 -5.64
C SER A 93 -2.62 -4.40 -4.81
N TRP A 94 -3.11 -3.32 -4.23
CA TRP A 94 -4.43 -3.32 -3.57
C TRP A 94 -5.55 -3.49 -4.60
N SER A 95 -6.58 -4.22 -4.22
CA SER A 95 -7.86 -4.18 -4.93
C SER A 95 -8.46 -2.77 -4.87
N PRO A 96 -9.27 -2.36 -5.87
CA PRO A 96 -9.84 -1.00 -5.90
C PRO A 96 -10.74 -0.66 -4.71
N ASP A 97 -11.39 -1.66 -4.11
CA ASP A 97 -12.18 -1.54 -2.88
C ASP A 97 -11.33 -1.61 -1.60
N GLY A 98 -10.02 -1.88 -1.73
CA GLY A 98 -9.07 -2.00 -0.63
C GLY A 98 -9.22 -3.26 0.22
N SER A 99 -10.07 -4.22 -0.15
CA SER A 99 -10.35 -5.43 0.65
C SER A 99 -9.29 -6.53 0.49
N ALA A 100 -8.51 -6.50 -0.58
CA ALA A 100 -7.56 -7.54 -0.94
C ALA A 100 -6.24 -7.00 -1.53
N ILE A 101 -5.24 -7.88 -1.57
CA ILE A 101 -3.98 -7.66 -2.28
C ILE A 101 -3.77 -8.74 -3.33
N LEU A 102 -3.53 -8.30 -4.56
CA LEU A 102 -3.14 -9.13 -5.68
C LEU A 102 -1.61 -9.20 -5.73
N THR A 103 -1.07 -10.41 -5.81
CA THR A 103 0.37 -10.62 -5.81
C THR A 103 0.82 -11.81 -6.67
N ARG A 104 2.12 -11.84 -6.99
CA ARG A 104 2.81 -12.98 -7.58
C ARG A 104 3.58 -13.71 -6.49
N VAL A 105 3.46 -15.03 -6.44
CA VAL A 105 4.18 -15.88 -5.49
C VAL A 105 5.04 -16.89 -6.23
N ALA A 106 6.16 -17.29 -5.63
CA ALA A 106 7.12 -18.20 -6.24
C ALA A 106 7.30 -19.48 -5.42
N ARG A 107 7.39 -20.61 -6.13
CA ARG A 107 7.87 -21.89 -5.61
C ARG A 107 9.17 -22.28 -6.30
N TYR A 108 10.01 -22.98 -5.55
CA TYR A 108 11.30 -23.45 -6.03
C TYR A 108 11.37 -24.97 -5.90
N ASP A 109 11.75 -25.63 -7.00
CA ASP A 109 12.12 -27.04 -7.04
C ASP A 109 13.55 -27.14 -7.59
N GLY A 110 14.52 -27.26 -6.68
CA GLY A 110 15.93 -27.11 -6.99
C GLY A 110 16.23 -25.73 -7.60
N ARG A 111 16.69 -25.71 -8.86
CA ARG A 111 16.96 -24.47 -9.61
C ARG A 111 15.75 -23.95 -10.40
N ARG A 112 14.65 -24.71 -10.44
CA ARG A 112 13.45 -24.35 -11.20
C ARG A 112 12.60 -23.44 -10.34
N ARG A 113 12.24 -22.27 -10.88
CA ARG A 113 11.30 -21.33 -10.28
C ARG A 113 9.99 -21.41 -11.06
N ALA A 114 8.89 -21.57 -10.35
CA ALA A 114 7.54 -21.44 -10.91
C ALA A 114 6.79 -20.38 -10.13
N ASP A 115 6.01 -19.57 -10.83
CA ASP A 115 5.24 -18.48 -10.23
C ASP A 115 3.74 -18.71 -10.41
N ALA A 116 2.96 -18.17 -9.49
CA ALA A 116 1.50 -18.15 -9.53
C ALA A 116 0.97 -16.76 -9.15
N VAL A 117 -0.25 -16.45 -9.55
CA VAL A 117 -0.99 -15.28 -9.06
C VAL A 117 -1.82 -15.70 -7.84
N LYS A 118 -1.76 -14.89 -6.79
CA LYS A 118 -2.51 -15.11 -5.55
C LYS A 118 -3.25 -13.84 -5.14
N LEU A 119 -4.45 -14.00 -4.61
CA LEU A 119 -5.25 -12.96 -3.96
C LEU A 119 -5.22 -13.19 -2.46
N LEU A 120 -4.89 -12.14 -1.70
CA LEU A 120 -4.83 -12.15 -0.24
C LEU A 120 -5.92 -11.23 0.31
N GLU A 121 -6.89 -11.77 1.04
CA GLU A 121 -7.93 -10.98 1.70
C GLU A 121 -7.38 -10.37 2.99
N VAL A 122 -7.57 -9.06 3.17
CA VAL A 122 -6.94 -8.33 4.28
C VAL A 122 -7.67 -8.55 5.60
N ASP A 123 -8.99 -8.50 5.60
CA ASP A 123 -9.81 -8.55 6.83
C ASP A 123 -10.23 -9.98 7.21
N GLY A 124 -10.20 -10.91 6.25
CA GLY A 124 -10.49 -12.33 6.47
C GLY A 124 -9.25 -13.21 6.66
N ARG A 125 -8.04 -12.67 6.36
CA ARG A 125 -6.77 -13.43 6.26
C ARG A 125 -6.91 -14.74 5.48
N SER A 126 -7.78 -14.75 4.48
CA SER A 126 -7.91 -15.86 3.56
C SER A 126 -7.04 -15.58 2.34
N GLU A 127 -6.63 -16.66 1.67
CA GLU A 127 -5.87 -16.55 0.44
C GLU A 127 -6.45 -17.47 -0.62
N ARG A 128 -6.45 -16.99 -1.87
CA ARG A 128 -6.93 -17.74 -3.04
C ARG A 128 -5.87 -17.75 -4.12
N LEU A 129 -5.50 -18.94 -4.57
CA LEU A 129 -4.66 -19.10 -5.76
C LEU A 129 -5.52 -18.82 -7.00
N LEU A 130 -5.04 -17.94 -7.87
CA LEU A 130 -5.75 -17.47 -9.05
C LEU A 130 -5.25 -18.11 -10.36
N SER A 131 -4.09 -18.76 -10.30
CA SER A 131 -3.52 -19.47 -11.44
C SER A 131 -2.72 -20.67 -10.96
N GLU A 132 -2.51 -21.64 -11.85
CA GLU A 132 -1.50 -22.66 -11.62
C GLU A 132 -0.08 -22.06 -11.54
N TYR A 133 0.82 -22.80 -10.90
CA TYR A 133 2.25 -22.46 -10.91
C TYR A 133 2.86 -22.77 -12.27
N ARG A 134 3.58 -21.82 -12.86
CA ARG A 134 4.23 -21.97 -14.17
C ARG A 134 5.56 -21.23 -14.23
N GLU A 135 6.54 -21.80 -14.93
CA GLU A 135 7.91 -21.25 -15.01
C GLU A 135 7.98 -19.93 -15.79
N ASN A 136 7.16 -19.78 -16.82
CA ASN A 136 7.11 -18.60 -17.68
C ASN A 136 5.83 -17.82 -17.43
N MET A 137 5.57 -17.47 -16.17
CA MET A 137 4.46 -16.58 -15.84
C MET A 137 4.68 -15.22 -16.55
N PRO A 138 3.66 -14.69 -17.26
CA PRO A 138 3.70 -13.36 -17.90
C PRO A 138 3.92 -12.23 -16.89
N VAL A 139 3.80 -10.97 -17.33
CA VAL A 139 4.13 -9.79 -16.50
C VAL A 139 3.29 -9.72 -15.21
N LEU A 140 3.57 -8.71 -14.38
CA LEU A 140 2.87 -8.51 -13.12
C LEU A 140 1.35 -8.48 -13.29
N PRO A 141 0.59 -9.16 -12.40
CA PRO A 141 -0.87 -9.12 -12.42
C PRO A 141 -1.35 -7.70 -12.08
N GLN A 142 -2.36 -7.24 -12.80
CA GLN A 142 -2.98 -5.93 -12.57
C GLN A 142 -4.49 -6.07 -12.45
N TRP A 143 -5.08 -5.28 -11.56
CA TRP A 143 -6.52 -5.09 -11.55
C TRP A 143 -6.98 -4.41 -12.84
N SER A 144 -8.02 -4.94 -13.46
CA SER A 144 -8.77 -4.23 -14.48
C SER A 144 -9.40 -2.97 -13.91
N ARG A 145 -9.67 -1.99 -14.77
CA ARG A 145 -10.36 -0.75 -14.39
C ARG A 145 -11.76 -1.00 -13.84
N ASP A 146 -12.39 -2.11 -14.23
CA ASP A 146 -13.72 -2.51 -13.75
C ASP A 146 -13.70 -3.15 -12.36
N ALA A 147 -12.52 -3.36 -11.76
CA ALA A 147 -12.30 -4.04 -10.48
C ALA A 147 -12.83 -5.48 -10.39
N ALA A 148 -13.41 -6.03 -11.46
CA ALA A 148 -14.00 -7.35 -11.51
C ALA A 148 -13.03 -8.39 -12.12
N HIS A 149 -12.05 -7.93 -12.89
CA HIS A 149 -11.12 -8.80 -13.58
C HIS A 149 -9.67 -8.54 -13.20
N ILE A 150 -8.85 -9.58 -13.34
CA ILE A 150 -7.40 -9.47 -13.24
C ILE A 150 -6.80 -9.71 -14.61
N ILE A 151 -5.89 -8.82 -14.99
CA ILE A 151 -5.25 -8.82 -16.29
C ILE A 151 -3.78 -9.20 -16.12
N LEU A 152 -3.36 -10.16 -16.93
CA LEU A 152 -1.97 -10.47 -17.20
C LEU A 152 -1.66 -10.05 -18.63
N HIS A 153 -0.82 -9.04 -18.79
CA HIS A 153 -0.33 -8.62 -20.11
C HIS A 153 0.90 -9.43 -20.49
N ASP A 154 0.94 -9.95 -21.71
CA ASP A 154 2.16 -10.45 -22.35
C ASP A 154 2.37 -9.69 -23.67
N GLU A 155 3.60 -9.67 -24.19
CA GLU A 155 3.90 -9.09 -25.51
C GLU A 155 3.11 -9.76 -26.64
N ARG A 156 2.53 -10.95 -26.39
CA ARG A 156 1.85 -11.78 -27.38
C ARG A 156 0.35 -11.97 -27.12
N ALA A 157 -0.15 -11.73 -25.90
CA ALA A 157 -1.55 -11.99 -25.54
C ALA A 157 -2.01 -11.30 -24.24
N LEU A 158 -3.32 -11.18 -24.08
CA LEU A 158 -3.99 -10.76 -22.85
C LEU A 158 -4.64 -11.99 -22.20
N GLU A 159 -4.31 -12.29 -20.94
CA GLU A 159 -5.01 -13.31 -20.14
C GLU A 159 -5.85 -12.60 -19.07
N VAL A 160 -7.13 -12.98 -18.99
CA VAL A 160 -8.09 -12.45 -18.03
C VAL A 160 -8.44 -13.55 -17.04
N ILE A 161 -8.21 -13.29 -15.75
CA ILE A 161 -8.60 -14.17 -14.65
C ILE A 161 -9.84 -13.58 -13.97
N ALA A 162 -10.84 -14.43 -13.75
CA ALA A 162 -12.09 -14.11 -13.06
C ALA A 162 -12.05 -14.48 -11.57
#